data_AF-A0A932TFH2-F1
#
_entry.id   AF-A0A932TFH2-F1
#
_cell.length_a   1.000
_cell.length_b   1.000
_cell.length_c   1.000
_cell.angle_alpha   90.00
_cell.angle_beta   90.00
_cell.angle_gamma   90.00
#
_symmetry.space_group_name_H-M   'P 1'
#
loop_
_entity.id
_entity.type
_entity.pdbx_description
1 polymer ?
#
loop_
_entity_poly.entity_id
_entity_poly.type
_entity_poly.pdbx_seq_one_letter_code
_entity_poly.pdbx_strand_id
1 'polypeptide(L)'
;MQKVAIVLSPPEAPRDRKILLFVSKWANYCYREPTEWLHDTQFGAWRMLTERGIPVRFVCEDHLTEDLSGYRGVYVAFSPPEVMPEADRRRLARLCARLPAITEMPSVPGVAEGGSSLPAASGPHGPFPVTAPGLPTLPCDLSGLGRGWTGAAS
;
A
#
# COMPACT_ATOMS: atom_id res chain seq x y z
N MET A 1 27.17 -11.42 37.65
CA MET A 1 27.79 -11.27 36.31
C MET A 1 26.81 -11.76 35.26
N GLN A 2 26.20 -10.86 34.49
CA GLN A 2 25.13 -11.17 33.54
C GLN A 2 25.74 -11.47 32.17
N LYS A 3 25.53 -12.67 31.64
CA LYS A 3 26.06 -13.11 30.34
C LYS A 3 25.19 -12.51 29.24
N VAL A 4 25.68 -11.47 28.55
CA VAL A 4 24.99 -10.90 27.39
C VAL A 4 25.20 -11.86 26.22
N ALA A 5 24.14 -12.58 25.85
CA ALA A 5 24.15 -13.37 24.62
C ALA A 5 23.96 -12.42 23.44
N ILE A 6 25.01 -12.28 22.62
CA ILE A 6 24.92 -11.60 21.33
C ILE A 6 24.12 -12.53 20.43
N VAL A 7 22.85 -12.22 20.21
CA VAL A 7 22.01 -12.90 19.21
C VAL A 7 22.49 -12.40 17.85
N LEU A 8 23.33 -13.18 17.19
CA LEU A 8 23.73 -12.92 15.81
C LEU A 8 22.50 -13.14 14.93
N SER A 9 21.99 -12.07 14.33
CA SER A 9 20.95 -12.17 13.30
C SER A 9 21.45 -13.09 12.18
N PRO A 10 20.59 -13.98 11.65
CA PRO A 10 20.97 -14.84 10.54
C PRO A 10 21.43 -14.00 9.34
N PRO A 11 22.37 -14.51 8.52
CA PRO A 11 22.89 -13.78 7.37
C PRO A 11 21.75 -13.47 6.40
N GLU A 12 21.75 -12.23 5.90
CA GLU A 12 20.74 -11.74 4.98
C GLU A 12 20.75 -12.57 3.68
N ALA A 13 19.57 -13.01 3.22
CA ALA A 13 19.48 -13.77 1.98
C ALA A 13 19.98 -12.94 0.77
N PRO A 14 20.64 -13.57 -0.21
CA PRO A 14 21.02 -12.93 -1.47
C PRO A 14 19.83 -12.29 -2.20
N ARG A 15 20.08 -11.19 -2.94
CA ARG A 15 19.02 -10.42 -3.64
C ARG A 15 18.25 -11.28 -4.65
N ASP A 16 18.94 -12.17 -5.37
CA ASP A 16 18.39 -13.06 -6.38
C ASP A 16 17.43 -14.12 -5.82
N ARG A 17 17.42 -14.30 -4.49
CA ARG A 17 16.45 -15.17 -3.80
C ARG A 17 15.25 -14.42 -3.25
N LYS A 18 15.29 -13.08 -3.24
CA LYS A 18 14.26 -12.23 -2.64
C LYS A 18 13.22 -11.77 -3.66
N ILE A 19 11.98 -11.69 -3.21
CA ILE A 19 10.90 -11.00 -3.91
C ILE A 19 10.75 -9.59 -3.34
N LEU A 20 10.56 -8.61 -4.21
CA LEU A 20 10.17 -7.26 -3.83
C LEU A 20 8.66 -7.27 -3.57
N LEU A 21 8.24 -6.89 -2.36
CA LEU A 21 6.84 -6.63 -2.06
C LEU A 21 6.61 -5.12 -2.11
N PHE A 22 5.99 -4.65 -3.18
CA PHE A 22 5.63 -3.25 -3.36
C PHE A 22 4.32 -2.94 -2.64
N VAL A 23 4.39 -1.95 -1.76
CA VAL A 23 3.27 -1.41 -1.00
C VAL A 23 3.24 0.10 -1.20
N SER A 24 2.14 0.61 -1.77
CA SER A 24 1.99 2.04 -2.03
C SER A 24 1.75 2.81 -0.73
N LYS A 25 2.57 3.83 -0.47
CA LYS A 25 2.31 4.81 0.60
C LYS A 25 1.08 5.64 0.29
N TRP A 26 0.86 5.98 -0.98
CA TRP A 26 -0.30 6.74 -1.42
C TRP A 26 -1.59 5.99 -1.20
N ALA A 27 -1.62 4.68 -1.47
CA ALA A 27 -2.77 3.85 -1.09
C ALA A 27 -3.04 3.94 0.42
N ASN A 28 -2.02 3.77 1.26
CA ASN A 28 -2.17 3.88 2.72
C ASN A 28 -2.62 5.27 3.19
N TYR A 29 -2.32 6.33 2.45
CA TYR A 29 -2.83 7.68 2.75
C TYR A 29 -4.25 7.92 2.26
N CYS A 30 -4.61 7.42 1.08
CA CYS A 30 -5.94 7.59 0.48
C CYS A 30 -7.00 6.75 1.18
N TYR A 31 -6.65 5.53 1.60
CA TYR A 31 -7.52 4.61 2.32
C TYR A 31 -7.16 4.65 3.80
N ARG A 32 -7.63 5.70 4.50
CA ARG A 32 -7.59 5.76 5.97
C ARG A 32 -8.83 5.10 6.54
N GLU A 33 -8.65 4.01 7.28
CA GLU A 33 -9.79 3.12 7.54
C GLU A 33 -9.86 2.57 8.96
N PRO A 34 -11.07 2.38 9.51
CA PRO A 34 -11.27 1.79 10.83
C PRO A 34 -11.11 0.26 10.85
N THR A 35 -11.15 -0.42 9.70
CA THR A 35 -11.22 -1.90 9.61
C THR A 35 -9.91 -2.57 9.22
N GLU A 36 -8.83 -1.82 8.98
CA GLU A 36 -7.49 -2.33 8.64
C GLU A 36 -7.43 -3.27 7.40
N TRP A 37 -8.45 -3.31 6.54
CA TRP A 37 -8.50 -4.28 5.43
C TRP A 37 -7.35 -4.07 4.42
N LEU A 38 -6.92 -2.82 4.20
CA LEU A 38 -5.77 -2.52 3.35
C LEU A 38 -4.49 -3.13 3.93
N HIS A 39 -4.30 -2.98 5.24
CA HIS A 39 -3.17 -3.57 5.95
C HIS A 39 -3.23 -5.10 5.84
N ASP A 40 -4.39 -5.72 6.09
CA ASP A 40 -4.57 -7.17 5.96
C ASP A 40 -4.32 -7.69 4.55
N THR A 41 -4.71 -6.92 3.53
CA THR A 41 -4.46 -7.26 2.12
C THR A 41 -2.95 -7.21 1.82
N GLN A 42 -2.28 -6.12 2.20
CA GLN A 42 -0.85 -5.94 1.95
C GLN A 42 0.02 -6.91 2.77
N PHE A 43 -0.34 -7.12 4.03
CA PHE A 43 0.36 -8.04 4.93
C PHE A 43 0.01 -9.51 4.66
N GLY A 44 -1.17 -9.79 4.12
CA GLY A 44 -1.56 -11.11 3.63
C GLY A 44 -0.62 -11.60 2.53
N ALA A 45 -0.26 -10.75 1.57
CA ALA A 45 0.74 -11.07 0.55
C ALA A 45 2.12 -11.39 1.16
N TRP A 46 2.58 -10.59 2.14
CA TRP A 46 3.82 -10.86 2.86
C TRP A 46 3.78 -12.21 3.58
N ARG A 47 2.70 -12.48 4.32
CA ARG A 47 2.52 -13.72 5.07
C ARG A 47 2.50 -14.93 4.15
N MET A 48 1.76 -14.86 3.04
CA MET A 48 1.70 -15.91 2.02
C MET A 48 3.09 -16.27 1.47
N LEU A 49 3.93 -15.27 1.21
CA LEU A 49 5.29 -15.45 0.69
C LEU A 49 6.22 -16.04 1.76
N THR A 50 6.19 -15.50 2.98
CA THR A 50 7.08 -15.92 4.06
C THR A 50 6.75 -17.30 4.62
N GLU A 51 5.48 -17.69 4.70
CA GLU A 51 5.05 -19.05 5.06
C GLU A 51 5.56 -20.11 4.08
N ARG A 52 5.88 -19.72 2.83
CA ARG A 52 6.51 -20.58 1.82
C ARG A 52 8.04 -20.51 1.83
N GLY A 53 8.64 -19.86 2.82
CA GLY A 53 10.09 -19.68 2.93
C GLY A 53 10.68 -18.74 1.87
N ILE A 54 9.86 -17.90 1.22
CA ILE A 54 10.33 -16.94 0.23
C ILE A 54 10.74 -15.67 0.98
N PRO A 55 12.02 -15.25 0.93
CA PRO A 55 12.44 -14.03 1.59
C PRO A 55 11.91 -12.82 0.82
N VAL A 56 11.44 -11.82 1.56
CA VAL A 56 10.77 -10.64 1.01
C VAL A 56 11.53 -9.37 1.42
N ARG A 57 11.61 -8.40 0.50
CA ARG A 57 11.99 -7.02 0.82
C ARG A 57 10.79 -6.11 0.54
N PHE A 58 10.34 -5.38 1.55
CA PHE A 58 9.35 -4.33 1.36
C PHE A 58 9.95 -3.15 0.60
N VAL A 59 9.22 -2.66 -0.39
CA VAL A 59 9.55 -1.45 -1.15
C VAL A 59 8.29 -0.61 -1.34
N CYS A 60 8.51 0.68 -1.56
CA CYS A 60 7.47 1.67 -1.86
C CYS A 60 8.02 2.67 -2.89
N GLU A 61 7.29 3.73 -3.17
CA GLU A 61 7.61 4.76 -4.16
C GLU A 61 9.03 5.33 -3.99
N ASP A 62 9.46 5.57 -2.75
CA ASP A 62 10.79 6.12 -2.44
C ASP A 62 11.94 5.21 -2.88
N HIS A 63 11.71 3.89 -2.93
CA HIS A 63 12.72 2.91 -3.29
C HIS A 63 12.79 2.67 -4.80
N LEU A 64 11.86 3.23 -5.59
CA LEU A 64 11.80 3.00 -7.03
C LEU A 64 12.93 3.67 -7.82
N THR A 65 13.74 4.50 -7.17
CA THR A 65 14.95 5.12 -7.74
C THR A 65 16.21 4.29 -7.49
N GLU A 66 16.14 3.29 -6.61
CA GLU A 66 17.26 2.40 -6.33
C GLU A 66 17.49 1.39 -7.46
N ASP A 67 18.67 0.75 -7.44
CA ASP A 67 18.91 -0.44 -8.26
C ASP A 67 18.24 -1.68 -7.65
N LEU A 68 17.11 -2.04 -8.25
CA LEU A 68 16.28 -3.19 -7.91
C LEU A 68 16.45 -4.37 -8.87
N SER A 69 17.45 -4.33 -9.76
CA SER A 69 17.61 -5.32 -10.83
C SER A 69 18.03 -6.73 -10.36
N GLY A 70 18.65 -6.83 -9.19
CA GLY A 70 19.13 -8.10 -8.64
C GLY A 70 18.07 -8.95 -7.92
N TYR A 71 16.80 -8.51 -7.87
CA TYR A 71 15.73 -9.24 -7.19
C TYR A 71 15.03 -10.21 -8.13
N ARG A 72 14.48 -11.28 -7.58
CA ARG A 72 13.85 -12.38 -8.34
C ARG A 72 12.58 -11.95 -9.09
N GLY A 73 11.85 -10.98 -8.54
CA GLY A 73 10.55 -10.55 -9.03
C GLY A 73 9.94 -9.48 -8.13
N VAL A 74 8.80 -8.95 -8.56
CA VAL A 74 8.01 -7.97 -7.81
C VAL A 74 6.58 -8.46 -7.61
N TYR A 75 6.09 -8.34 -6.39
CA TYR A 75 4.70 -8.51 -6.02
C TYR A 75 4.12 -7.15 -5.67
N VAL A 76 3.13 -6.68 -6.41
CA VAL A 76 2.48 -5.40 -6.21
C VAL A 76 1.18 -5.66 -5.43
N ALA A 77 1.22 -5.41 -4.11
CA ALA A 77 0.08 -5.59 -3.24
C ALA A 77 -0.76 -4.31 -3.18
N PHE A 78 -2.03 -4.41 -3.58
CA PHE A 78 -3.04 -3.34 -3.62
C PHE A 78 -2.44 -1.94 -3.73
N SER A 79 -1.99 -1.61 -4.94
CA SER A 79 -1.34 -0.33 -5.25
C SER A 79 -2.00 0.28 -6.47
N PRO A 80 -3.20 0.87 -6.33
CA PRO A 80 -3.95 1.41 -7.46
C PRO A 80 -3.15 2.55 -8.10
N PRO A 81 -2.91 2.54 -9.42
CA PRO A 81 -2.13 3.58 -10.07
C PRO A 81 -2.83 4.95 -9.98
N GLU A 82 -4.15 5.01 -9.86
CA GLU A 82 -4.94 6.26 -9.84
C GLU A 82 -4.60 7.15 -8.65
N VAL A 83 -4.18 6.56 -7.53
CA VAL A 83 -3.82 7.31 -6.31
C VAL A 83 -2.34 7.67 -6.24
N MET A 84 -1.51 7.16 -7.16
CA MET A 84 -0.07 7.42 -7.17
C MET A 84 0.30 8.59 -8.08
N PRO A 85 1.34 9.38 -7.74
CA PRO A 85 1.92 10.36 -8.64
C PRO A 85 2.39 9.74 -9.96
N GLU A 86 2.19 10.47 -11.05
CA GLU A 86 2.53 10.03 -12.41
C GLU A 86 4.02 9.62 -12.56
N ALA A 87 4.92 10.30 -11.85
CA ALA A 87 6.33 9.92 -11.85
C ALA A 87 6.56 8.51 -11.28
N ASP A 88 5.90 8.18 -10.17
CA ASP A 88 6.07 6.90 -9.47
C ASP A 88 5.36 5.77 -10.19
N ARG A 89 4.17 6.03 -10.76
CA ARG A 89 3.49 5.10 -11.68
C ARG A 89 4.40 4.65 -12.80
N ARG A 90 5.07 5.59 -13.48
CA ARG A 90 5.98 5.27 -14.58
C ARG A 90 7.20 4.50 -14.10
N ARG A 91 7.71 4.80 -12.91
CA ARG A 91 8.84 4.03 -12.32
C ARG A 91 8.42 2.60 -11.99
N LEU A 92 7.26 2.41 -11.35
CA LEU A 92 6.72 1.09 -11.04
C LEU A 92 6.45 0.28 -12.31
N ALA A 93 5.85 0.90 -13.33
CA ALA A 93 5.61 0.26 -14.62
C ALA A 93 6.91 -0.22 -15.28
N ARG A 94 7.98 0.60 -15.26
CA ARG A 94 9.30 0.19 -15.74
C ARG A 94 9.90 -0.96 -14.94
N LEU A 95 9.71 -0.99 -13.62
CA LEU A 95 10.16 -2.10 -12.79
C LEU A 95 9.43 -3.40 -13.15
N CYS A 96 8.11 -3.35 -13.27
CA CYS A 96 7.27 -4.49 -13.64
C CYS A 96 7.52 -4.98 -15.07
N ALA A 97 8.00 -4.12 -15.96
CA ALA A 97 8.42 -4.53 -17.31
C ALA A 97 9.78 -5.25 -17.32
N ARG A 98 10.62 -5.03 -16.31
CA ARG A 98 11.99 -5.60 -16.21
C ARG A 98 12.04 -6.89 -15.40
N LEU A 99 11.18 -7.03 -14.41
CA LEU A 99 11.12 -8.17 -13.50
C LEU A 99 9.80 -8.92 -13.66
N PRO A 100 9.77 -10.25 -13.43
CA PRO A 100 8.51 -10.97 -13.30
C PRO A 100 7.64 -10.29 -12.23
N ALA A 101 6.43 -9.88 -12.63
CA ALA A 101 5.53 -9.11 -11.80
C ALA A 101 4.22 -9.87 -11.56
N ILE A 102 3.78 -9.89 -10.30
CA ILE A 102 2.41 -10.27 -9.92
C ILE A 102 1.75 -9.01 -9.38
N THR A 103 0.58 -8.66 -9.90
CA THR A 103 -0.18 -7.49 -9.46
C THR A 103 -1.53 -7.93 -8.93
N GLU A 104 -1.76 -7.69 -7.65
CA GLU A 104 -2.99 -8.09 -6.99
C GLU A 104 -3.92 -6.89 -6.87
N MET A 105 -5.11 -7.02 -7.47
CA MET A 105 -6.16 -5.99 -7.59
C MET A 105 -5.63 -4.61 -8.06
N PRO A 106 -5.54 -4.39 -9.38
CA PRO A 106 -5.09 -3.10 -9.93
C PRO A 106 -6.10 -1.96 -9.71
N SER A 107 -7.32 -2.26 -9.27
CA SER A 107 -8.41 -1.29 -9.13
C SER A 107 -9.21 -1.59 -7.86
N VAL A 108 -9.73 -0.54 -7.23
CA VAL A 108 -10.72 -0.66 -6.15
C VAL A 108 -11.89 -1.48 -6.69
N PRO A 109 -12.36 -2.53 -5.99
CA PRO A 109 -13.59 -3.20 -6.40
C PRO A 109 -14.67 -2.12 -6.48
N GLY A 110 -15.19 -1.89 -7.69
CA GLY A 110 -16.22 -0.91 -7.92
C GLY A 110 -17.32 -1.15 -6.90
N VAL A 111 -17.67 -0.11 -6.14
CA VAL A 111 -18.85 -0.15 -5.27
C VAL A 111 -19.98 -0.60 -6.18
N ALA A 112 -20.51 -1.81 -5.96
CA ALA A 112 -21.66 -2.25 -6.70
C ALA A 112 -22.72 -1.16 -6.53
N GLU A 113 -23.18 -0.55 -7.62
CA GLU A 113 -24.24 0.48 -7.64
C GLU A 113 -25.62 -0.07 -7.19
N GLY A 114 -25.65 -1.12 -6.36
CA GLY A 114 -26.84 -1.76 -5.80
C GLY A 114 -27.01 -1.56 -4.29
N GLY A 115 -26.17 -0.74 -3.64
CA GLY A 115 -26.37 -0.36 -2.25
C GLY A 115 -27.44 0.71 -2.13
N SER A 116 -28.71 0.30 -1.95
CA SER A 116 -29.84 1.16 -1.61
C SER A 116 -29.39 2.28 -0.67
N SER A 117 -29.48 3.53 -1.13
CA SER A 117 -29.23 4.71 -0.30
C SER A 117 -30.16 4.64 0.92
N LEU A 118 -29.60 4.35 2.09
CA LEU A 118 -30.31 4.63 3.35
C LEU A 118 -30.51 6.16 3.42
N PRO A 119 -31.70 6.62 3.84
CA PRO A 119 -31.95 8.06 3.93
C PRO A 119 -30.92 8.71 4.86
N ALA A 120 -30.27 9.77 4.37
CA ALA A 120 -29.30 10.54 5.13
C ALA A 120 -29.88 10.98 6.48
N ALA A 121 -29.25 10.59 7.58
CA ALA A 121 -29.59 11.13 8.89
C ALA A 121 -29.21 12.61 8.92
N SER A 122 -30.21 13.49 9.05
CA SER A 122 -30.02 14.94 9.05
C SER A 122 -29.63 15.40 10.45
N GLY A 123 -28.34 15.68 10.66
CA GLY A 123 -27.84 16.40 11.84
C GLY A 123 -27.72 17.91 11.57
N PRO A 124 -27.51 18.74 12.61
CA PRO A 124 -27.44 20.21 12.50
C PRO A 124 -26.26 20.75 11.66
N HIS A 125 -25.38 19.87 11.17
CA HIS A 125 -24.22 20.22 10.34
C HIS A 125 -24.30 19.71 8.89
N GLY A 126 -25.49 19.31 8.43
CA GLY A 126 -25.70 18.82 7.05
C GLY A 126 -25.57 17.31 6.90
N PRO A 127 -25.73 16.78 5.67
CA PRO A 127 -25.70 15.34 5.43
C PRO A 127 -24.28 14.79 5.62
N PHE A 128 -24.12 13.87 6.57
CA PHE A 128 -22.92 13.03 6.67
C PHE A 128 -23.21 11.68 6.03
N PRO A 129 -22.36 11.19 5.11
CA PRO A 129 -22.48 9.83 4.62
C PRO A 129 -22.19 8.86 5.77
N VAL A 130 -23.17 8.03 6.12
CA VAL A 130 -22.99 6.90 7.04
C VAL A 130 -22.66 5.68 6.19
N THR A 131 -21.38 5.32 6.12
CA THR A 131 -20.96 4.09 5.44
C THR A 131 -21.24 2.89 6.34
N ALA A 132 -21.85 1.85 5.77
CA ALA A 132 -22.08 0.60 6.47
C ALA A 132 -20.75 -0.06 6.88
N PRO A 133 -20.67 -0.71 8.06
CA PRO A 133 -19.48 -1.46 8.46
C PRO A 133 -19.26 -2.64 7.49
N GLY A 134 -18.15 -2.62 6.76
CA GLY A 134 -17.72 -3.72 5.88
C GLY A 134 -17.54 -3.38 4.40
N LEU A 135 -17.75 -2.13 3.96
CA LEU A 135 -17.39 -1.70 2.61
C LEU A 135 -16.03 -0.98 2.60
N PRO A 136 -15.20 -1.19 1.56
CA PRO A 136 -13.97 -0.44 1.41
C PRO A 136 -14.28 1.06 1.35
N THR A 137 -13.54 1.84 2.13
CA THR A 137 -13.74 3.28 2.20
C THR A 137 -13.28 3.85 0.85
N LEU A 138 -14.09 4.70 0.22
CA LEU A 138 -13.67 5.37 -1.01
C LEU A 138 -12.36 6.13 -0.77
N PRO A 139 -11.48 6.23 -1.80
CA PRO A 139 -10.25 7.01 -1.64
C PRO A 139 -10.62 8.44 -1.23
N CYS A 140 -10.05 8.89 -0.11
CA CYS A 140 -10.20 10.27 0.32
C CYS A 140 -9.60 11.18 -0.76
N ASP A 141 -10.34 12.22 -1.15
CA ASP A 141 -9.84 13.22 -2.09
C ASP A 141 -8.65 13.97 -1.46
N LEU A 142 -7.43 13.65 -1.91
CA LEU A 142 -6.20 14.29 -1.46
C LEU A 142 -5.82 15.53 -2.28
N SER A 143 -6.64 15.96 -3.25
CA SER A 143 -6.33 17.10 -4.13
C SER A 143 -6.22 18.45 -3.39
N GLY A 144 -6.67 18.52 -2.13
CA GLY A 144 -6.50 19.67 -1.23
C GLY A 144 -5.17 19.74 -0.47
N LEU A 145 -4.42 18.63 -0.35
CA LEU A 145 -3.20 18.57 0.48
C LEU A 145 -2.00 19.33 -0.12
N GLY A 146 -2.04 19.65 -1.41
CA GLY A 146 -0.94 20.31 -2.13
C GLY A 146 -0.94 21.84 -2.12
N ARG A 147 -1.94 22.52 -1.53
CA ARG A 147 -2.09 23.99 -1.65
C ARG A 147 -1.97 24.79 -0.36
N GLY A 148 -1.63 24.18 0.78
CA GLY A 148 -1.73 24.85 2.09
C GLY A 148 -0.48 24.93 2.96
N TRP A 149 0.62 24.23 2.64
CA TRP A 149 1.78 24.19 3.54
C TRP A 149 2.82 25.26 3.17
N THR A 150 2.48 26.52 3.41
CA THR A 150 3.48 27.59 3.59
C THR A 150 3.82 27.64 5.08
N GLY A 151 5.06 27.31 5.42
CA GLY A 151 5.54 27.26 6.80
C GLY A 151 5.24 28.55 7.56
N ALA A 152 4.59 28.41 8.72
CA ALA A 152 4.61 29.43 9.76
C ALA A 152 5.73 29.07 10.73
N ALA A 153 6.87 29.72 10.55
CA ALA A 153 7.83 29.90 11.62
C ALA A 153 7.26 30.93 12.61
N SER A 154 7.22 30.57 13.88
CA SER A 154 7.22 31.49 15.02
C SER A 154 7.86 30.77 16.20
#